data_AF-A0ABD5N0I5-F1
#
_entry.id   AF-A0ABD5N0I5-F1
#
_cell.length_a   1.000
_cell.length_b   1.000
_cell.length_c   1.000
_cell.angle_alpha   90.00
_cell.angle_beta   90.00
_cell.angle_gamma   90.00
#
_symmetry.space_group_name_H-M   'P 1'
#
loop_
_entity.id
_entity.type
_entity.pdbx_description
1 polymer ?
#
loop_
_entity_poly.entity_id
_entity_poly.type
_entity_poly.pdbx_seq_one_letter_code
_entity_poly.pdbx_strand_id
1 'polypeptide(L)' 'MISSYKNYEWYLENDFSKYSGKWLAIIDKKVVGVNKDVEKLVYEVKDKYPKRRPLISKVRSKLSIL' A
#
# COMPACT_ATOMS: atom_id res chain seq x y z
N MET A 1 -13.73 -14.26 6.26
CA MET A 1 -12.27 -14.04 6.18
C MET A 1 -11.87 -13.88 4.71
N ILE A 2 -12.11 -12.71 4.10
CA ILE A 2 -11.87 -12.46 2.64
C ILE A 2 -11.47 -10.98 2.44
N SER A 3 -10.40 -10.53 3.09
CA SER A 3 -9.97 -9.13 3.07
C SER A 3 -8.71 -8.92 2.23
N SER A 4 -7.70 -9.79 2.38
CA SER A 4 -6.39 -9.58 1.75
C SER A 4 -6.39 -9.79 0.23
N TYR A 5 -7.11 -10.82 -0.26
CA TYR A 5 -7.13 -11.14 -1.70
C TYR A 5 -7.80 -10.03 -2.53
N LYS A 6 -8.92 -9.47 -2.04
CA LYS A 6 -9.64 -8.36 -2.68
C LYS A 6 -8.81 -7.07 -2.77
N ASN A 7 -7.97 -6.79 -1.78
CA ASN A 7 -7.06 -5.64 -1.82
C ASN A 7 -5.92 -5.86 -2.80
N TYR A 8 -5.46 -7.11 -2.96
CA TYR A 8 -4.41 -7.45 -3.91
C TYR A 8 -4.90 -7.35 -5.35
N GLU A 9 -6.07 -7.93 -5.69
CA GLU A 9 -6.68 -7.78 -7.01
C GLU A 9 -6.88 -6.31 -7.36
N TRP A 10 -7.47 -5.53 -6.46
CA TRP A 10 -7.65 -4.10 -6.64
C TRP A 10 -6.32 -3.37 -6.83
N TYR A 11 -5.26 -3.76 -6.12
CA TYR A 11 -3.92 -3.20 -6.33
C TYR A 11 -3.34 -3.50 -7.72
N LEU A 12 -3.66 -4.65 -8.32
CA LEU A 12 -3.21 -4.99 -9.67
C LEU A 12 -4.01 -4.25 -10.76
N GLU A 13 -5.27 -3.96 -10.51
CA GLU A 13 -6.19 -3.32 -11.48
C GLU A 13 -6.07 -1.78 -11.52
N ASN A 14 -5.42 -1.16 -10.54
CA ASN A 14 -5.37 0.30 -10.39
C ASN A 14 -3.97 0.87 -10.68
N ASP A 15 -3.95 2.09 -11.21
CA ASP A 15 -2.70 2.82 -11.43
C ASP A 15 -2.21 3.51 -10.15
N PHE A 16 -1.03 3.11 -9.68
CA PHE A 16 -0.33 3.70 -8.54
C PHE A 16 0.92 4.49 -8.93
N SER A 17 1.10 4.82 -10.21
CA SER A 17 2.29 5.52 -10.73
C SER A 17 2.60 6.82 -9.97
N LYS A 18 1.59 7.54 -9.48
CA LYS A 18 1.75 8.74 -8.63
C LYS A 18 2.47 8.49 -7.28
N TYR A 19 2.57 7.24 -6.86
CA TYR A 19 3.25 6.80 -5.65
C TYR A 19 4.55 6.04 -5.94
N SER A 20 5.06 6.14 -7.17
CA SER A 20 6.35 5.56 -7.60
C SER A 20 7.44 5.71 -6.52
N GLY A 21 8.06 4.59 -6.15
CA GLY A 21 9.13 4.52 -5.16
C GLY A 21 8.67 4.61 -3.69
N LYS A 22 7.37 4.76 -3.42
CA LYS A 22 6.80 4.80 -2.06
C LYS A 22 6.14 3.48 -1.69
N TRP A 23 5.99 3.28 -0.39
CA TRP A 23 5.17 2.24 0.22
C TRP A 23 3.74 2.72 0.38
N LEU A 24 2.79 1.81 0.15
CA LEU A 24 1.36 2.00 0.33
C LEU A 24 0.83 1.07 1.39
N ALA A 25 -0.16 1.56 2.15
CA ALA A 25 -1.03 0.74 2.96
C ALA A 25 -2.44 0.80 2.40
N ILE A 26 -3.04 -0.37 2.15
CA ILE A 26 -4.36 -0.50 1.53
C ILE A 26 -5.30 -1.28 2.47
N ILE A 27 -6.47 -0.70 2.74
CA ILE A 27 -7.57 -1.34 3.48
C ILE A 27 -8.84 -1.11 2.67
N ASP A 28 -9.64 -2.16 2.48
CA ASP A 28 -10.92 -2.11 1.75
C ASP A 28 -10.85 -1.35 0.42
N LYS A 29 -9.87 -1.71 -0.43
CA LYS A 29 -9.64 -1.09 -1.74
C LYS A 29 -9.40 0.43 -1.67
N LYS A 30 -8.85 0.92 -0.56
CA LYS A 30 -8.51 2.33 -0.35
C LYS A 30 -7.08 2.44 0.15
N VAL A 31 -6.32 3.36 -0.45
CA VAL A 31 -5.01 3.76 0.08
C VAL A 31 -5.27 4.56 1.36
N VAL A 32 -4.83 4.01 2.49
CA VAL A 32 -4.97 4.62 3.83
C VAL A 32 -3.66 5.21 4.36
N GLY A 33 -2.54 4.90 3.71
CA GLY A 33 -1.22 5.43 4.09
C GLY A 33 -0.24 5.36 2.92
N VAL A 34 0.68 6.33 2.89
CA VAL A 34 1.75 6.43 1.90
C VAL A 34 3.01 6.93 2.60
N ASN A 35 4.13 6.23 2.48
CA ASN A 35 5.40 6.69 3.05
C ASN A 35 6.59 6.20 2.21
N LYS A 36 7.74 6.87 2.28
CA LYS A 36 9.00 6.37 1.69
C LYS A 36 9.65 5.29 2.57
N ASP A 37 9.33 5.29 3.86
CA ASP A 37 9.83 4.39 4.88
C ASP A 37 8.72 3.41 5.30
N VAL A 38 8.99 2.11 5.24
CA VAL A 38 8.00 1.07 5.54
C VAL A 38 7.69 0.97 7.03
N GLU A 39 8.66 1.22 7.90
CA GLU A 39 8.46 1.14 9.35
C GLU A 39 7.56 2.28 9.81
N LYS A 40 7.83 3.50 9.31
CA LYS A 40 6.96 4.66 9.56
C LYS A 40 5.54 4.44 9.05
N LEU A 41 5.39 3.90 7.84
CA LEU A 41 4.07 3.56 7.30
C LEU A 41 3.32 2.58 8.21
N VAL A 42 3.98 1.49 8.62
CA VAL A 42 3.36 0.46 9.45
C VAL A 42 2.97 1.04 10.81
N TYR A 43 3.83 1.84 11.42
CA TYR A 43 3.55 2.52 12.69
C TYR A 43 2.32 3.44 12.58
N GLU A 44 2.32 4.35 11.60
CA GLU A 44 1.22 5.31 11.38
C GLU A 44 -0.12 4.62 11.08
N VAL A 45 -0.09 3.52 10.32
CA VAL A 45 -1.30 2.79 9.95
C VAL A 45 -1.81 1.92 11.09
N LYS A 46 -0.92 1.32 11.89
CA LYS A 46 -1.30 0.53 13.07
C LYS A 46 -1.94 1.41 14.14
N ASP A 47 -1.42 2.62 14.34
CA ASP A 47 -1.99 3.60 15.27
C ASP A 47 -3.42 4.02 14.85
N LYS A 48 -3.62 4.33 13.56
CA LYS A 48 -4.92 4.75 13.02
C LYS A 48 -5.93 3.61 12.83
N TYR A 49 -5.46 2.39 12.58
CA TYR A 49 -6.29 1.23 12.25
C TYR A 49 -5.89 -0.03 13.05
N PRO A 50 -5.92 0.01 14.40
CA PRO A 50 -5.31 -1.01 15.26
C PRO A 50 -5.91 -2.42 15.12
N LYS A 51 -7.16 -2.53 14.64
CA LYS A 51 -7.87 -3.81 14.45
C LYS A 51 -7.91 -4.29 13.00
N ARG A 52 -7.23 -3.61 12.08
CA ARG A 52 -7.24 -3.93 10.65
C ARG A 52 -5.88 -4.48 10.22
N ARG A 53 -5.89 -5.33 9.20
CA ARG A 53 -4.67 -5.84 8.56
C ARG A 53 -4.55 -5.21 7.17
N PRO A 54 -3.75 -4.14 7.01
CA PRO A 54 -3.55 -3.53 5.71
C PRO A 54 -2.72 -4.44 4.80
N LEU A 55 -2.96 -4.35 3.49
CA LEU A 55 -1.99 -4.78 2.49
C LEU A 55 -0.90 -3.71 2.41
N ILE A 56 0.35 -4.09 2.67
CA ILE A 56 1.51 -3.22 2.51
C ILE A 56 2.22 -3.60 1.21
N SER A 57 2.43 -2.62 0.32
CA SER A 57 3.07 -2.87 -0.98
C SER A 57 3.98 -1.72 -1.38
N LYS A 58 5.14 -2.04 -1.98
CA LYS A 58 6.04 -1.04 -2.57
C LYS A 58 5.67 -0.84 -4.03
N VAL A 59 5.40 0.41 -4.40
CA VAL A 59 5.17 0.76 -5.79
C VAL A 59 6.53 0.79 -6.49
N ARG A 60 6.69 -0.04 -7.51
CA ARG A 60 7.90 -0.04 -8.33
C ARG A 60 8.13 1.37 -8.85
N SER A 61 9.34 1.90 -8.67
CA SER A 61 9.73 3.05 -9.48
C SER A 61 9.84 2.58 -10.91
N LYS A 62 9.38 3.38 -11.88
CA LYS A 62 9.72 3.16 -13.29
C LYS A 62 11.25 3.09 -13.33
N LEU A 63 11.80 1.89 -13.49
CA LEU A 63 13.21 1.73 -13.79
C LEU A 63 13.38 2.40 -15.14
N SER A 64 14.07 3.54 -15.18
CA SER A 64 14.71 3.98 -16.41
C SER A 64 15.68 2.86 -16.76
N ILE A 65 15.30 2.03 -17.74
CA ILE A 65 16.27 1.19 -18.43
C ILE A 65 17.17 2.19 -19.14
N LEU A 66 18.37 2.40 -18.58
CA LEU A 66 19.48 3.06 -19.27
C LEU A 66 20.00 2.12 -20.36
#